data_AF-A0A7V1UKV4-F1
#
_entry.id   AF-A0A7V1UKV4-F1
#
_cell.length_a   1.000
_cell.length_b   1.000
_cell.length_c   1.000
_cell.angle_alpha   90.00
_cell.angle_beta   90.00
_cell.angle_gamma   90.00
#
_symmetry.space_group_name_H-M   'P 1'
#
loop_
_entity.id
_entity.type
_entity.pdbx_description
1 polymer ?
#
loop_
_entity_poly.entity_id
_entity_poly.type
_entity_poly.pdbx_seq_one_letter_code
_entity_poly.pdbx_strand_id
1 'polypeptide(L)'
;MLKLPKTVLLAAIAMGTVVGLAAFTFGYAKGYSYLTNDPAACANCHVMNEQYNGWVKSSHRNAATCNDCHTPPGVVGKYYVKAKNGFWHSFYFTFQNFHEPIQITAANREVTEQACRKCHQPIVDAIEAHSGQGATTCLRCHSSVGHFENTAVGSNFNPLESYRVH
;
A
#
# COMPACT_ATOMS: atom_id res chain seq x y z
N MET A 1 -2.92 -51.55 -16.54
CA MET A 1 -3.51 -50.36 -17.20
C MET A 1 -4.35 -49.62 -16.17
N LEU A 2 -3.86 -48.48 -15.66
CA LEU A 2 -4.59 -47.69 -14.66
C LEU A 2 -5.78 -47.01 -15.37
N LYS A 3 -7.01 -47.45 -15.10
CA LYS A 3 -8.21 -46.76 -15.60
C LYS A 3 -8.43 -45.51 -14.74
N LEU A 4 -7.93 -44.37 -15.20
CA LEU A 4 -8.21 -43.08 -14.58
C LEU A 4 -9.72 -42.83 -14.63
N PRO A 5 -10.40 -42.67 -13.49
CA PRO A 5 -11.83 -42.41 -13.49
C PRO A 5 -12.09 -41.04 -14.14
N LYS A 6 -13.20 -40.91 -14.88
CA LYS A 6 -13.57 -39.68 -15.58
C LYS A 6 -13.59 -38.46 -14.65
N THR A 7 -13.92 -38.67 -13.37
CA THR A 7 -13.88 -37.64 -12.33
C THR A 7 -12.48 -37.08 -12.07
N VAL A 8 -11.44 -37.91 -12.08
CA VAL A 8 -10.05 -37.47 -11.93
C VAL A 8 -9.59 -36.69 -13.16
N LEU A 9 -9.98 -37.11 -14.36
CA LEU A 9 -9.68 -36.36 -15.58
C LEU A 9 -10.34 -34.97 -15.57
N LEU A 10 -11.62 -34.88 -15.20
CA LEU A 10 -12.33 -33.61 -15.10
C LEU A 10 -11.74 -32.69 -14.02
N ALA A 11 -11.39 -33.25 -12.85
CA ALA A 11 -10.72 -32.49 -11.79
C ALA A 11 -9.36 -31.95 -12.24
N ALA A 12 -8.56 -32.76 -12.95
CA ALA A 12 -7.27 -32.35 -13.48
C ALA A 12 -7.40 -31.22 -14.53
N ILE A 13 -8.38 -31.31 -15.43
CA ILE A 13 -8.65 -30.25 -16.41
C ILE A 13 -9.10 -28.96 -15.70
N ALA A 14 -10.03 -29.05 -14.76
CA ALA A 14 -10.50 -27.89 -14.01
C ALA A 14 -9.35 -27.21 -13.24
N MET A 15 -8.54 -27.98 -12.52
CA MET A 15 -7.38 -27.48 -11.79
C MET A 15 -6.34 -26.88 -12.74
N GLY A 16 -6.05 -27.54 -13.86
CA GLY A 16 -5.10 -27.05 -14.86
C GLY A 16 -5.55 -25.72 -15.46
N THR A 17 -6.85 -25.57 -15.76
CA THR A 17 -7.42 -24.31 -16.23
C THR A 17 -7.30 -23.20 -15.17
N VAL A 18 -7.64 -23.49 -13.91
CA VAL A 18 -7.53 -22.51 -12.82
C VAL A 18 -6.08 -22.07 -12.62
N VAL A 19 -5.14 -23.00 -12.53
CA VAL A 19 -3.71 -22.71 -12.35
C VAL A 19 -3.14 -21.98 -13.56
N GLY A 20 -3.50 -22.40 -14.79
CA GLY A 20 -3.06 -21.75 -16.02
C GLY A 20 -3.54 -20.31 -16.12
N LEU A 21 -4.81 -20.06 -15.83
CA LEU A 21 -5.38 -18.71 -15.78
C LEU A 21 -4.71 -17.87 -14.69
N ALA A 22 -4.56 -18.39 -13.48
CA ALA A 22 -3.90 -17.68 -12.38
C ALA A 22 -2.45 -17.31 -12.72
N ALA A 23 -1.68 -18.23 -13.31
CA ALA A 23 -0.30 -17.98 -13.71
C ALA A 23 -0.21 -16.96 -14.85
N PHE A 24 -1.07 -17.07 -15.87
CA PHE A 24 -1.15 -16.11 -16.96
C PHE A 24 -1.50 -14.71 -16.44
N THR A 25 -2.53 -14.58 -15.61
CA THR A 25 -2.95 -13.31 -15.00
C THR A 25 -1.84 -12.72 -14.14
N PHE A 26 -1.18 -13.54 -13.29
CA PHE A 26 -0.08 -13.08 -12.45
C PHE A 26 1.10 -12.55 -13.30
N GLY A 27 1.47 -13.25 -14.37
CA GLY A 27 2.52 -12.80 -15.29
C GLY A 27 2.15 -11.53 -16.04
N TYR A 28 0.95 -11.50 -16.63
CA TYR A 28 0.42 -10.36 -17.38
C TYR A 28 0.31 -9.09 -16.53
N ALA A 29 -0.16 -9.23 -15.28
CA ALA A 29 -0.29 -8.13 -14.32
C ALA A 29 1.03 -7.75 -13.64
N LYS A 30 2.17 -8.34 -14.05
CA LYS A 30 3.49 -8.15 -13.41
C LYS A 30 3.46 -8.39 -11.90
N GLY A 31 2.74 -9.43 -11.44
CA GLY A 31 2.54 -9.73 -10.02
C GLY A 31 3.85 -9.85 -9.23
N TYR A 32 4.93 -10.31 -9.86
CA TYR A 32 6.27 -10.39 -9.25
C TYR A 32 6.84 -9.03 -8.85
N SER A 33 6.46 -7.93 -9.53
CA SER A 33 6.95 -6.58 -9.22
C SER A 33 6.46 -6.10 -7.85
N TYR A 34 5.32 -6.61 -7.36
CA TYR A 34 4.81 -6.30 -6.03
C TYR A 34 5.65 -6.91 -4.90
N LEU A 35 6.54 -7.88 -5.20
CA LEU A 35 7.46 -8.46 -4.23
C LEU A 35 8.74 -7.61 -4.04
N THR A 36 8.96 -6.61 -4.89
CA THR A 36 10.14 -5.75 -4.87
C THR A 36 9.87 -4.42 -4.15
N ASN A 37 10.88 -3.55 -4.15
CA ASN A 37 10.83 -2.18 -3.64
C ASN A 37 10.86 -1.12 -4.75
N ASP A 38 10.69 -1.51 -6.01
CA ASP A 38 10.69 -0.58 -7.13
C ASP A 38 9.46 0.35 -7.05
N PRO A 39 9.62 1.67 -6.89
CA PRO A 39 8.50 2.62 -6.87
C PRO A 39 7.64 2.57 -8.13
N ALA A 40 8.22 2.24 -9.29
CA ALA A 40 7.48 2.15 -10.54
C ALA A 40 6.45 1.00 -10.52
N ALA A 41 6.67 -0.02 -9.68
CA ALA A 41 5.71 -1.12 -9.53
C ALA A 41 4.39 -0.66 -8.92
N CYS A 42 4.40 0.39 -8.08
CA CYS A 42 3.20 0.95 -7.48
C CYS A 42 2.30 1.63 -8.54
N ALA A 43 2.88 2.14 -9.63
CA ALA A 43 2.16 2.75 -10.75
C ALA A 43 1.79 1.75 -11.86
N ASN A 44 1.90 0.44 -11.63
CA ASN A 44 1.36 -0.56 -12.56
C ASN A 44 -0.18 -0.48 -12.68
N CYS A 45 -0.85 0.07 -11.66
CA CYS A 45 -2.27 0.39 -11.70
C CYS A 45 -2.45 1.91 -11.85
N HIS A 46 -3.22 2.33 -12.84
CA HIS A 46 -3.47 3.74 -13.15
C HIS A 46 -4.02 4.56 -11.97
N VAL A 47 -4.79 3.94 -11.08
CA VAL A 47 -5.34 4.53 -9.85
C VAL A 47 -4.23 5.05 -8.90
N MET A 48 -3.01 4.55 -9.01
CA MET A 48 -1.85 4.99 -8.22
C MET A 48 -1.00 6.07 -8.93
N ASN A 49 -1.35 6.47 -10.15
CA ASN A 49 -0.54 7.42 -10.93
C ASN A 49 -0.38 8.77 -10.22
N GLU A 50 -1.45 9.30 -9.62
CA GLU A 50 -1.40 10.57 -8.89
C GLU A 50 -0.45 10.48 -7.69
N GLN A 51 -0.54 9.38 -6.93
CA GLN A 51 0.30 9.13 -5.76
C GLN A 51 1.78 8.97 -6.15
N TYR A 52 2.05 8.23 -7.23
CA TYR A 52 3.38 8.09 -7.80
C TYR A 52 3.94 9.43 -8.27
N ASN A 53 3.16 10.22 -9.01
CA ASN A 53 3.55 11.53 -9.49
C ASN A 53 3.80 12.53 -8.35
N GLY A 54 2.99 12.46 -7.29
CA GLY A 54 3.21 13.21 -6.05
C GLY A 54 4.54 12.86 -5.40
N TRP A 55 4.83 11.56 -5.27
CA TRP A 55 6.11 11.08 -4.74
C TRP A 55 7.29 11.54 -5.60
N VAL A 56 7.22 11.42 -6.93
CA VAL A 56 8.26 11.88 -7.87
C VAL A 56 8.55 13.38 -7.72
N LYS A 57 7.58 14.19 -7.29
CA LYS A 57 7.78 15.64 -7.06
C LYS A 57 8.18 15.97 -5.62
N SER A 58 8.09 15.00 -4.71
CA SER A 58 8.38 15.19 -3.30
C SER A 58 9.88 15.30 -3.01
N SER A 59 10.19 15.79 -1.81
CA SER A 59 11.55 15.78 -1.25
C SER A 59 12.07 14.37 -0.97
N HIS A 60 11.18 13.38 -0.83
CA HIS A 60 11.55 12.02 -0.41
C HIS A 60 11.93 11.10 -1.56
N ARG A 61 11.67 11.47 -2.83
CA ARG A 61 12.00 10.61 -3.98
C ARG A 61 13.46 10.16 -4.05
N ASN A 62 14.37 10.98 -3.52
CA ASN A 62 15.81 10.76 -3.58
C ASN A 62 16.33 10.00 -2.35
N ALA A 63 15.50 9.78 -1.33
CA ALA A 63 15.91 9.20 -0.05
C ALA A 63 15.07 7.97 0.35
N ALA A 64 13.86 7.83 -0.18
CA ALA A 64 12.90 6.80 0.21
C ALA A 64 12.06 6.34 -0.99
N THR A 65 11.84 5.03 -1.06
CA THR A 65 10.85 4.39 -1.95
C THR A 65 9.47 4.37 -1.31
N CYS A 66 8.43 4.01 -2.08
CA CYS A 66 7.07 3.91 -1.56
C CYS A 66 6.97 3.02 -0.31
N ASN A 67 7.66 1.87 -0.31
CA ASN A 67 7.62 0.92 0.80
C ASN A 67 8.40 1.40 2.03
N ASP A 68 9.33 2.35 1.88
CA ASP A 68 10.05 2.89 3.04
C ASP A 68 9.14 3.73 3.96
N CYS A 69 8.01 4.22 3.42
CA CYS A 69 6.95 4.86 4.19
C CYS A 69 5.75 3.93 4.45
N HIS A 70 5.30 3.18 3.44
CA HIS A 70 4.05 2.41 3.49
C HIS A 70 4.20 0.96 3.99
N THR A 71 5.38 0.56 4.46
CA THR A 71 5.60 -0.76 5.06
C THR A 71 6.46 -0.67 6.31
N PRO A 72 6.21 -1.52 7.33
CA PRO A 72 7.03 -1.51 8.53
C PRO A 72 8.44 -2.06 8.25
N PRO A 73 9.43 -1.76 9.11
CA PRO A 73 10.76 -2.34 8.99
C PRO A 73 10.75 -3.86 9.18
N GLY A 74 11.81 -4.51 8.69
CA GLY A 74 11.98 -5.95 8.80
C GLY A 74 11.20 -6.74 7.73
N VAL A 75 11.72 -7.91 7.39
CA VAL A 75 11.22 -8.70 6.25
C VAL A 75 9.80 -9.20 6.50
N VAL A 76 9.54 -9.77 7.67
CA VAL A 76 8.23 -10.39 7.99
C VAL A 76 7.11 -9.36 7.99
N GLY A 77 7.27 -8.27 8.76
CA GLY A 77 6.26 -7.22 8.84
C GLY A 77 6.00 -6.57 7.49
N LYS A 78 7.06 -6.26 6.74
CA LYS A 78 6.97 -5.69 5.40
C LYS A 78 6.12 -6.56 4.47
N TYR A 79 6.45 -7.85 4.34
CA TYR A 79 5.72 -8.72 3.42
C TYR A 79 4.31 -9.05 3.89
N TYR A 80 4.07 -9.11 5.21
CA TYR A 80 2.71 -9.23 5.76
C TYR A 80 1.83 -8.03 5.37
N VAL A 81 2.32 -6.80 5.58
CA VAL A 81 1.59 -5.58 5.21
C VAL A 81 1.42 -5.48 3.69
N LYS A 82 2.45 -5.79 2.90
CA LYS A 82 2.35 -5.83 1.43
C LYS A 82 1.31 -6.82 0.95
N ALA A 83 1.27 -8.02 1.50
CA ALA A 83 0.28 -9.03 1.13
C ALA A 83 -1.14 -8.61 1.50
N LYS A 84 -1.33 -8.11 2.73
CA LYS A 84 -2.63 -7.62 3.22
C LYS A 84 -3.13 -6.46 2.36
N ASN A 85 -2.31 -5.43 2.16
CA ASN A 85 -2.68 -4.25 1.38
C ASN A 85 -2.88 -4.61 -0.09
N GLY A 86 -2.01 -5.45 -0.68
CA GLY A 86 -2.16 -5.93 -2.05
C GLY A 86 -3.49 -6.63 -2.29
N PHE A 87 -3.89 -7.54 -1.39
CA PHE A 87 -5.18 -8.23 -1.46
C PHE A 87 -6.36 -7.24 -1.43
N TRP A 88 -6.39 -6.35 -0.44
CA TRP A 88 -7.49 -5.39 -0.30
C TRP A 88 -7.53 -4.36 -1.43
N HIS A 89 -6.39 -3.89 -1.92
CA HIS A 89 -6.32 -3.03 -3.10
C HIS A 89 -6.90 -3.75 -4.33
N SER A 90 -6.49 -4.99 -4.59
CA SER A 90 -7.05 -5.77 -5.71
C SER A 90 -8.55 -5.96 -5.57
N PHE A 91 -9.04 -6.29 -4.38
CA PHE A 91 -10.48 -6.46 -4.13
C PHE A 91 -11.26 -5.16 -4.37
N TYR A 92 -10.93 -4.09 -3.64
CA TYR A 92 -11.68 -2.84 -3.71
C TYR A 92 -11.57 -2.14 -5.06
N PHE A 93 -10.41 -2.19 -5.74
CA PHE A 93 -10.28 -1.62 -7.07
C PHE A 93 -10.97 -2.46 -8.15
N THR A 94 -11.06 -3.78 -7.99
CA THR A 94 -11.83 -4.62 -8.92
C THR A 94 -13.32 -4.35 -8.82
N PHE A 95 -13.84 -4.20 -7.60
CA PHE A 95 -15.26 -3.92 -7.35
C PHE A 95 -15.60 -2.43 -7.34
N GLN A 96 -14.62 -1.55 -7.55
CA GLN A 96 -14.78 -0.09 -7.49
C GLN A 96 -15.47 0.38 -6.20
N ASN A 97 -15.15 -0.28 -5.08
CA ASN A 97 -15.77 -0.06 -3.78
C ASN A 97 -14.76 0.59 -2.82
N PHE A 98 -14.36 1.82 -3.11
CA PHE A 98 -13.44 2.60 -2.29
C PHE A 98 -13.85 4.07 -2.27
N HIS A 99 -13.37 4.82 -1.28
CA HIS A 99 -13.63 6.25 -1.20
C HIS A 99 -12.75 7.00 -2.21
N GLU A 100 -13.34 7.98 -2.89
CA GLU A 100 -12.61 8.92 -3.74
C GLU A 100 -12.70 10.34 -3.15
N PRO A 101 -11.57 11.03 -2.90
CA PRO A 101 -10.20 10.59 -3.20
C PRO A 101 -9.71 9.47 -2.27
N ILE A 102 -8.87 8.57 -2.80
CA ILE A 102 -8.30 7.43 -2.05
C ILE A 102 -7.75 7.88 -0.69
N GLN A 103 -8.23 7.25 0.39
CA GLN A 103 -7.78 7.53 1.75
C GLN A 103 -6.92 6.41 2.32
N ILE A 104 -5.89 6.79 3.08
CA ILE A 104 -5.09 5.84 3.85
C ILE A 104 -5.88 5.34 5.07
N THR A 105 -5.83 4.04 5.33
CA THR A 105 -6.45 3.46 6.54
C THR A 105 -5.68 3.87 7.80
N ALA A 106 -6.33 3.83 8.97
CA ALA A 106 -5.67 4.16 10.24
C ALA A 106 -4.42 3.30 10.50
N ALA A 107 -4.48 2.00 10.23
CA ALA A 107 -3.35 1.09 10.39
C ALA A 107 -2.18 1.42 9.46
N ASN A 108 -2.45 1.77 8.20
CA ASN A 108 -1.39 2.16 7.27
C ASN A 108 -0.84 3.56 7.61
N ARG A 109 -1.67 4.46 8.15
CA ARG A 109 -1.22 5.77 8.65
C ARG A 109 -0.25 5.63 9.81
N GLU A 110 -0.49 4.71 10.72
CA GLU A 110 0.42 4.41 11.83
C GLU A 110 1.79 3.90 11.33
N VAL A 111 1.78 2.99 10.35
CA VAL A 111 3.02 2.52 9.69
C VAL A 111 3.80 3.70 9.09
N THR A 112 3.11 4.61 8.39
CA THR A 112 3.74 5.80 7.80
C THR A 112 4.31 6.75 8.86
N GLU A 113 3.59 7.00 9.96
CA GLU A 113 4.08 7.84 11.07
C GLU A 113 5.32 7.22 11.74
N GLN A 114 5.35 5.90 11.92
CA GLN A 114 6.54 5.19 12.42
C GLN A 114 7.72 5.28 11.44
N ALA A 115 7.46 5.25 10.14
CA ALA A 115 8.49 5.42 9.12
C ALA A 115 9.12 6.83 9.14
N CYS A 116 8.34 7.88 9.43
CA CYS A 116 8.90 9.22 9.66
C CYS A 116 9.94 9.18 10.79
N ARG A 117 9.58 8.57 11.92
CA ARG A 117 10.45 8.44 13.10
C ARG A 117 11.70 7.62 12.83
N LYS A 118 11.58 6.52 12.07
CA LYS A 118 12.74 5.69 11.68
C LYS A 118 13.88 6.51 11.07
N CYS A 119 13.58 7.53 10.27
CA CYS A 119 14.59 8.36 9.62
C CYS A 119 14.85 9.69 10.35
N HIS A 120 13.85 10.24 11.04
CA HIS A 120 13.92 11.56 11.70
C HIS A 120 14.03 11.50 13.22
N GLN A 121 14.26 10.32 13.81
CA GLN A 121 14.27 10.10 15.26
C GLN A 121 15.02 11.18 16.05
N PRO A 122 16.26 11.58 15.68
CA PRO A 122 16.99 12.57 16.48
C PRO A 122 16.30 13.94 16.54
N ILE A 123 15.62 14.35 15.46
CA ILE A 123 14.87 15.61 15.39
C ILE A 123 13.60 15.48 16.23
N VAL A 124 12.90 14.36 16.10
CA VAL A 124 11.65 14.10 16.82
C VAL A 124 11.90 14.04 18.33
N ASP A 125 12.93 13.34 18.77
CA ASP A 125 13.32 13.26 20.18
C ASP A 125 13.61 14.64 20.77
N ALA A 126 14.32 15.49 20.01
CA ALA A 126 14.62 16.85 20.44
C ALA A 126 13.35 17.72 20.60
N ILE A 127 12.36 17.56 19.72
CA ILE A 127 11.07 18.26 19.80
C ILE A 127 10.25 17.74 20.99
N GLU A 128 10.11 16.41 21.10
CA GLU A 128 9.27 15.77 22.11
C GLU A 128 9.81 15.96 23.53
N ALA A 129 11.14 16.01 23.69
CA ALA A 129 11.77 16.33 24.98
C ALA A 129 11.37 17.72 25.52
N HIS A 130 11.01 18.66 24.64
CA HIS A 130 10.67 20.04 25.01
C HIS A 130 9.18 20.39 24.84
N SER A 131 8.38 19.54 24.20
CA SER A 131 6.98 19.86 23.88
C SER A 131 6.04 19.75 25.08
N GLY A 132 6.31 18.84 26.02
CA GLY A 132 5.42 18.51 27.14
C GLY A 132 4.05 17.93 26.73
N GLN A 133 3.81 17.68 25.42
CA GLN A 133 2.52 17.27 24.87
C GLN A 133 2.47 15.82 24.35
N GLY A 134 3.49 15.00 24.68
CA GLY A 134 3.54 13.59 24.27
C GLY A 134 3.91 13.40 22.79
N ALA A 135 3.55 12.24 22.23
CA ALA A 135 3.97 11.83 20.89
C ALA A 135 3.32 12.70 19.78
N THR A 136 4.17 13.28 18.93
CA THR A 136 3.77 14.17 17.83
C THR A 136 3.32 13.37 16.60
N THR A 137 2.23 13.77 15.94
CA THR A 137 1.84 13.26 14.62
C THR A 137 2.45 14.15 13.53
N CYS A 138 3.32 13.56 12.72
CA CYS A 138 4.11 14.26 11.70
C CYS A 138 3.19 14.79 10.60
N LEU A 139 2.26 13.94 10.14
CA LEU A 139 1.39 14.23 8.99
C LEU A 139 0.34 15.30 9.27
N ARG A 140 0.13 15.68 10.55
CA ARG A 140 -0.76 16.80 10.91
C ARG A 140 -0.27 18.13 10.32
N CYS A 141 1.05 18.34 10.32
CA CYS A 141 1.67 19.54 9.77
C CYS A 141 2.38 19.27 8.43
N HIS A 142 2.92 18.07 8.26
CA HIS A 142 3.67 17.65 7.08
C HIS A 142 2.84 16.76 6.14
N SER A 143 1.61 17.18 5.82
CA SER A 143 0.65 16.38 5.05
C SER A 143 1.06 16.11 3.60
N SER A 144 1.84 17.00 2.98
CA SER A 144 2.22 16.92 1.57
C SER A 144 3.57 16.24 1.29
N VAL A 145 4.16 15.60 2.31
CA VAL A 145 5.52 15.06 2.22
C VAL A 145 5.64 13.85 1.30
N GLY A 146 4.65 12.95 1.33
CA GLY A 146 4.67 11.72 0.54
C GLY A 146 4.01 11.89 -0.83
N HIS A 147 2.90 12.62 -0.87
CA HIS A 147 2.07 12.84 -2.05
C HIS A 147 1.57 14.29 -2.02
N PHE A 148 1.50 14.94 -3.18
CA PHE A 148 1.02 16.33 -3.24
C PHE A 148 -0.51 16.32 -3.36
N GLU A 149 -1.22 16.54 -2.26
CA GLU A 149 -2.67 16.79 -2.31
C GLU A 149 -2.90 18.18 -2.90
N ASN A 150 -3.62 18.27 -4.03
CA ASN A 150 -4.27 19.54 -4.37
C ASN A 150 -5.19 19.90 -3.20
N THR A 151 -4.93 21.05 -2.58
CA THR A 151 -5.47 21.52 -1.29
C THR A 151 -6.99 21.73 -1.23
N ALA A 152 -7.75 21.29 -2.24
CA ALA A 152 -9.21 21.31 -2.24
C ALA A 152 -9.85 20.09 -1.54
N VAL A 153 -9.13 18.97 -1.37
CA VAL A 153 -9.74 17.73 -0.84
C VAL A 153 -9.10 17.20 0.45
N GLY A 154 -7.87 17.63 0.78
CA GLY A 154 -7.12 17.13 1.94
C GLY A 154 -7.51 17.72 3.31
N SER A 155 -8.41 18.70 3.39
CA SER A 155 -8.81 19.32 4.66
C SER A 155 -9.97 18.61 5.36
N ASN A 156 -10.60 17.62 4.73
CA ASN A 156 -11.75 16.89 5.26
C ASN A 156 -11.42 15.43 5.59
N PHE A 157 -10.21 15.12 6.07
CA PHE A 157 -9.94 13.83 6.67
C PHE A 157 -10.75 13.71 7.97
N ASN A 158 -11.93 13.10 7.88
CA ASN A 158 -12.74 12.68 9.01
C ASN A 158 -12.47 11.19 9.28
N PRO A 159 -11.78 10.82 10.38
CA PRO A 159 -11.52 9.43 10.72
C PRO A 159 -12.80 8.58 10.84
N LEU A 160 -13.95 9.21 11.12
CA LEU A 160 -15.24 8.56 11.26
C LEU A 160 -15.92 8.26 9.91
N GLU A 161 -15.56 8.97 8.84
CA GLU A 161 -16.06 8.72 7.48
C GLU A 161 -15.29 7.55 6.83
N SER A 162 -13.99 7.42 7.13
CA SER A 162 -13.17 6.28 6.68
C SER A 162 -13.61 4.92 7.24
N TYR A 163 -14.49 4.91 8.26
CA TYR A 163 -15.11 3.70 8.83
C TYR A 163 -16.46 3.36 8.18
N ARG A 164 -17.05 4.25 7.37
CA ARG A 164 -18.31 3.99 6.66
C ARG A 164 -18.13 3.27 5.32
N VAL A 165 -16.89 3.09 4.88
CA VAL A 165 -16.56 2.20 3.76
C VAL A 165 -15.65 1.08 4.27
N HIS A 166 -16.15 0.40 5.31
CA HIS A 166 -15.67 -0.85 5.92
C HIS A 166 -14.31 -0.83 6.64
#